data_AF-A0A259H0V4-F1
#
_entry.id   AF-A0A259H0V4-F1
#
_cell.length_a   1.000
_cell.length_b   1.000
_cell.length_c   1.000
_cell.angle_alpha   90.00
_cell.angle_beta   90.00
_cell.angle_gamma   90.00
#
_symmetry.space_group_name_H-M   'P 1'
#
loop_
_entity.id
_entity.type
_entity.pdbx_description
1 polymer ?
#
loop_
_entity_poly.entity_id
_entity_poly.type
_entity_poly.pdbx_seq_one_letter_code
_entity_poly.pdbx_strand_id
1 'polypeptide(L)'
;GIDDGARLAFIAHDNPDMAQGDAIRLRCAGLLVNVVDRPELCDFTTPSILDRDPVLIAVGTGGASAGLAKILRLRLERLLPQGLGALARALEEAREGMRARWASVADRRRALDAALDECGELDLFRAGSEAKVGAWLVSGAEGQSGRFEIVLTSNDPEDLTLRAARLLGQADVVVHEAGAAPEILARARADAVRVPAGSVEPAGGIVVVLRSA
;
A
#
# COMPACT_ATOMS: atom_id res chain seq x y z
N GLY A 1 -18.29 -18.25 -24.43
CA GLY A 1 -18.10 -17.34 -23.29
C GLY A 1 -18.24 -18.09 -21.98
N ILE A 2 -19.48 -18.37 -21.56
CA ILE A 2 -19.76 -19.19 -20.37
C ILE A 2 -19.10 -20.56 -20.51
N ASP A 3 -19.31 -21.23 -21.64
CA ASP A 3 -18.74 -22.56 -21.93
C ASP A 3 -17.20 -22.55 -22.00
N ASP A 4 -16.61 -21.39 -22.24
CA ASP A 4 -15.15 -21.19 -22.28
C ASP A 4 -14.58 -20.81 -20.90
N GLY A 5 -15.41 -20.81 -19.85
CA GLY A 5 -14.97 -20.54 -18.48
C GLY A 5 -14.99 -19.07 -18.07
N ALA A 6 -15.77 -18.21 -18.73
CA ALA A 6 -15.95 -16.83 -18.28
C ALA A 6 -16.45 -16.75 -16.83
N ARG A 7 -15.99 -15.74 -16.09
CA ARG A 7 -16.36 -15.47 -14.68
C ARG A 7 -16.89 -14.06 -14.43
N LEU A 8 -16.64 -13.14 -15.36
CA LEU A 8 -17.12 -11.77 -15.34
C LEU A 8 -17.92 -11.51 -16.61
N ALA A 9 -18.99 -10.73 -16.50
CA ALA A 9 -19.79 -10.27 -17.62
C ALA A 9 -20.02 -8.76 -17.54
N PHE A 10 -19.88 -8.09 -18.68
CA PHE A 10 -20.32 -6.72 -18.88
C PHE A 10 -21.56 -6.72 -19.76
N ILE A 11 -22.64 -6.10 -19.31
CA ILE A 11 -23.89 -5.99 -20.04
C ILE A 11 -24.10 -4.53 -20.44
N ALA A 12 -24.07 -4.28 -21.74
CA ALA A 12 -24.25 -2.95 -22.34
C ALA A 12 -25.47 -2.97 -23.29
N HIS A 13 -26.66 -3.18 -22.72
CA HIS A 13 -27.93 -3.11 -23.45
C HIS A 13 -28.68 -1.82 -23.12
N ASP A 14 -29.11 -1.10 -24.15
CA ASP A 14 -29.93 0.10 -24.00
C ASP A 14 -31.31 -0.24 -23.44
N ASN A 15 -31.90 -1.36 -23.88
CA ASN A 15 -33.20 -1.83 -23.39
C ASN A 15 -33.06 -2.39 -21.94
N PRO A 16 -33.80 -1.82 -20.96
CA PRO A 16 -33.70 -2.23 -19.55
C PRO A 16 -34.17 -3.66 -19.30
N ASP A 17 -35.23 -4.11 -19.96
CA ASP A 17 -35.77 -5.46 -19.77
C ASP A 17 -34.80 -6.53 -20.29
N MET A 18 -34.16 -6.25 -21.43
CA MET A 18 -33.10 -7.11 -21.96
C MET A 18 -31.89 -7.13 -21.02
N ALA A 19 -31.46 -5.98 -20.52
CA ALA A 19 -30.32 -5.89 -19.60
C ALA A 19 -30.59 -6.68 -18.31
N GLN A 20 -31.80 -6.59 -17.76
CA GLN A 20 -32.20 -7.34 -16.56
C GLN A 20 -32.30 -8.85 -16.82
N GLY A 21 -32.91 -9.26 -17.94
CA GLY A 21 -33.00 -10.67 -18.32
C GLY A 21 -31.63 -11.31 -18.51
N ASP A 22 -30.71 -10.59 -19.15
CA ASP A 22 -29.33 -11.02 -19.33
C ASP A 22 -28.58 -11.07 -18.01
N ALA A 23 -28.76 -10.09 -17.12
CA ALA A 23 -28.15 -10.08 -15.81
C ALA A 23 -28.57 -11.31 -14.97
N ILE A 24 -29.85 -11.65 -14.98
CA ILE A 24 -30.35 -12.86 -14.30
C ILE A 24 -29.74 -14.12 -14.93
N ARG A 25 -29.78 -14.25 -16.26
CA ARG A 25 -29.25 -15.42 -16.97
C ARG A 25 -27.77 -15.64 -16.67
N LEU A 26 -26.96 -14.59 -16.70
CA LEU A 26 -25.51 -14.68 -16.48
C LEU A 26 -25.17 -14.95 -15.01
N ARG A 27 -25.93 -14.38 -14.06
CA ARG A 27 -25.80 -14.75 -12.63
C ARG A 27 -26.15 -16.21 -12.37
N CYS A 28 -27.22 -16.72 -12.97
CA CYS A 28 -27.57 -18.14 -12.86
C CYS A 28 -26.49 -19.06 -13.44
N ALA A 29 -25.69 -18.57 -14.39
CA ALA A 29 -24.52 -19.27 -14.93
C ALA A 29 -23.25 -19.12 -14.07
N GLY A 30 -23.32 -18.41 -12.93
CA GLY A 30 -22.20 -18.26 -11.98
C GLY A 30 -21.23 -17.13 -12.30
N LEU A 31 -21.60 -16.18 -13.16
CA LEU A 31 -20.76 -15.01 -13.47
C LEU A 31 -21.09 -13.85 -12.52
N LEU A 32 -20.09 -13.05 -12.17
CA LEU A 32 -20.31 -11.71 -11.63
C LEU A 32 -20.66 -10.77 -12.79
N VAL A 33 -21.70 -9.97 -12.62
CA VAL A 33 -22.25 -9.11 -13.65
C VAL A 33 -21.98 -7.64 -13.33
N ASN A 34 -21.59 -6.86 -14.33
CA ASN A 34 -21.61 -5.40 -14.29
C ASN A 34 -22.49 -4.91 -15.46
N VAL A 35 -23.58 -4.22 -15.13
CA VAL A 35 -24.49 -3.64 -16.12
C VAL A 35 -24.21 -2.14 -16.23
N VAL A 36 -23.92 -1.69 -17.44
CA VAL A 36 -23.61 -0.29 -17.71
C VAL A 36 -24.81 0.59 -17.31
N ASP A 37 -24.52 1.68 -16.61
CA ASP A 37 -25.48 2.68 -16.11
C ASP A 37 -26.59 2.16 -15.18
N ARG A 38 -26.48 0.91 -14.68
CA ARG A 38 -27.47 0.25 -13.81
C ARG A 38 -26.80 -0.39 -12.59
N PRO A 39 -26.31 0.42 -11.62
CA PRO A 39 -25.57 -0.07 -10.46
C PRO A 39 -26.35 -1.08 -9.60
N GLU A 40 -27.68 -1.00 -9.57
CA GLU A 40 -28.56 -1.94 -8.89
C GLU A 40 -28.55 -3.35 -9.49
N LEU A 41 -28.11 -3.48 -10.74
CA LEU A 41 -27.92 -4.75 -11.44
C LEU A 41 -26.46 -5.20 -11.45
N CYS A 42 -25.54 -4.51 -10.76
CA CYS A 42 -24.13 -4.86 -10.71
C CYS A 42 -23.76 -5.66 -9.45
N ASP A 43 -22.97 -6.70 -9.62
CA ASP A 43 -22.31 -7.43 -8.54
C ASP A 43 -20.94 -6.82 -8.20
N PHE A 44 -20.36 -6.02 -9.10
CA PHE A 44 -19.08 -5.33 -8.91
C PHE A 44 -19.04 -3.98 -9.63
N THR A 45 -18.09 -3.13 -9.25
CA THR A 45 -17.82 -1.84 -9.89
C THR A 45 -16.46 -1.82 -10.57
N THR A 46 -16.31 -1.07 -11.64
CA THR A 46 -15.01 -0.83 -12.29
C THR A 46 -14.30 0.36 -11.65
N PRO A 47 -13.08 0.20 -11.13
CA PRO A 47 -12.33 1.31 -10.57
C PRO A 47 -11.78 2.23 -11.67
N SER A 48 -11.37 3.42 -11.26
CA SER A 48 -10.56 4.33 -12.07
C SER A 48 -9.09 3.92 -11.93
N ILE A 49 -8.45 3.47 -13.02
CA ILE A 49 -7.11 2.87 -12.99
C ILE A 49 -6.05 3.87 -13.45
N LEU A 50 -5.02 4.08 -12.62
CA LEU A 50 -3.76 4.70 -13.00
C LEU A 50 -2.75 3.59 -13.27
N ASP A 51 -2.14 3.64 -14.46
CA ASP A 51 -1.22 2.63 -14.94
C ASP A 51 0.21 3.20 -15.12
N ARG A 52 1.17 2.58 -14.44
CA ARG A 52 2.62 2.78 -14.53
C ARG A 52 3.31 1.40 -14.52
N ASP A 53 2.87 0.49 -15.38
CA ASP A 53 3.31 -0.91 -15.46
C ASP A 53 4.80 -1.13 -15.04
N PRO A 54 5.07 -2.01 -14.05
CA PRO A 54 4.14 -2.93 -13.36
C PRO A 54 3.38 -2.32 -12.17
N VAL A 55 3.48 -1.01 -11.92
CA VAL A 55 2.78 -0.36 -10.80
C VAL A 55 1.39 0.10 -11.21
N LEU A 56 0.36 -0.41 -10.53
CA LEU A 56 -1.04 -0.14 -10.85
C LEU A 56 -1.78 0.35 -9.61
N ILE A 57 -2.52 1.46 -9.75
CA ILE A 57 -3.34 2.03 -8.68
C ILE A 57 -4.79 2.05 -9.14
N ALA A 58 -5.65 1.32 -8.42
CA ALA A 58 -7.09 1.31 -8.64
C ALA A 58 -7.79 2.20 -7.62
N VAL A 59 -8.51 3.23 -8.10
CA VAL A 59 -9.30 4.12 -7.24
C VAL A 59 -10.79 3.77 -7.39
N GLY A 60 -11.40 3.30 -6.31
CA GLY A 60 -12.82 2.98 -6.24
C GLY A 60 -13.55 3.80 -5.17
N THR A 61 -14.84 4.03 -5.38
CA THR A 61 -15.74 4.67 -4.40
C THR A 61 -16.86 3.73 -3.95
N GLY A 62 -16.75 2.42 -4.22
CA GLY A 62 -17.82 1.47 -3.96
C GLY A 62 -19.13 1.79 -4.69
N GLY A 63 -19.04 2.48 -5.84
CA GLY A 63 -20.21 2.93 -6.62
C GLY A 63 -20.76 4.30 -6.21
N ALA A 64 -20.29 4.92 -5.11
CA ALA A 64 -20.83 6.19 -4.63
C ALA A 64 -20.60 7.37 -5.60
N SER A 65 -19.45 7.41 -6.28
CA SER A 65 -19.16 8.45 -7.28
C SER A 65 -18.02 8.05 -8.21
N ALA A 66 -18.34 7.75 -9.48
CA ALA A 66 -17.34 7.54 -10.53
C ALA A 66 -16.56 8.83 -10.84
N GLY A 67 -17.23 9.98 -10.75
CA GLY A 67 -16.61 11.30 -10.93
C GLY A 67 -15.51 11.57 -9.90
N LEU A 68 -15.76 11.29 -8.62
CA LEU A 68 -14.75 11.43 -7.57
C LEU A 68 -13.55 10.50 -7.82
N ALA A 69 -13.79 9.22 -8.14
CA ALA A 69 -12.74 8.25 -8.47
C ALA A 69 -11.87 8.73 -9.65
N LYS A 70 -12.50 9.30 -10.69
CA LYS A 70 -11.81 9.90 -11.84
C LYS A 70 -10.93 11.07 -11.43
N ILE A 71 -11.45 12.01 -10.63
CA ILE A 71 -10.69 13.19 -10.21
C ILE A 71 -9.51 12.81 -9.31
N LEU A 72 -9.70 11.87 -8.38
CA LEU A 72 -8.61 11.34 -7.55
C LEU A 72 -7.52 10.69 -8.38
N ARG A 73 -7.88 9.80 -9.32
CA ARG A 73 -6.93 9.20 -10.27
C ARG A 73 -6.14 10.26 -11.03
N LEU A 74 -6.80 11.27 -11.59
CA LEU A 74 -6.14 12.38 -12.32
C LEU A 74 -5.23 13.23 -11.42
N ARG A 75 -5.53 13.35 -10.12
CA ARG A 75 -4.63 14.00 -9.16
C ARG A 75 -3.39 13.16 -8.91
N LEU A 76 -3.55 11.87 -8.63
CA LEU A 76 -2.45 10.94 -8.44
C LEU A 76 -1.56 10.84 -9.69
N GLU A 77 -2.17 10.85 -10.88
CA GLU A 77 -1.44 10.77 -12.15
C GLU A 77 -0.50 11.94 -12.40
N ARG A 78 -0.84 13.12 -11.86
CA ARG A 78 0.02 14.32 -11.91
C ARG A 78 1.11 14.32 -10.85
N LEU A 79 0.86 13.67 -9.71
CA LEU A 79 1.83 13.57 -8.62
C LEU A 79 2.88 12.51 -8.92
N LEU A 80 2.45 11.33 -9.37
CA LEU A 80 3.31 10.16 -9.51
C LEU A 80 4.16 10.23 -10.78
N PRO A 81 5.50 10.08 -10.67
CA PRO A 81 6.40 10.12 -11.80
C PRO A 81 6.14 8.99 -12.81
N GLN A 82 6.45 9.27 -14.08
CA GLN A 82 6.35 8.27 -15.16
C GLN A 82 7.36 7.12 -14.98
N GLY A 83 8.50 7.38 -14.35
CA GLY A 83 9.58 6.39 -14.13
C GLY A 83 9.29 5.32 -13.09
N LEU A 84 8.13 5.36 -12.42
CA LEU A 84 7.80 4.43 -11.33
C LEU A 84 7.82 2.96 -11.77
N GLY A 85 7.37 2.67 -12.99
CA GLY A 85 7.42 1.32 -13.55
C GLY A 85 8.85 0.82 -13.78
N ALA A 86 9.75 1.70 -14.23
CA ALA A 86 11.16 1.35 -14.41
C ALA A 86 11.85 1.06 -13.07
N LEU A 87 11.57 1.86 -12.03
CA LEU A 87 12.07 1.62 -10.68
C LEU A 87 11.58 0.27 -10.13
N ALA A 88 10.30 -0.06 -10.32
CA ALA A 88 9.74 -1.33 -9.88
C ALA A 88 10.41 -2.54 -10.55
N ARG A 89 10.66 -2.47 -11.88
CA ARG A 89 11.39 -3.52 -12.60
C ARG A 89 12.84 -3.64 -12.16
N ALA A 90 13.53 -2.52 -11.97
CA ALA A 90 14.91 -2.51 -11.47
C ALA A 90 15.01 -3.16 -10.07
N LEU A 91 14.05 -2.88 -9.17
CA LEU A 91 13.96 -3.52 -7.86
C LEU A 91 13.62 -5.01 -7.95
N GLU A 92 12.79 -5.41 -8.91
CA GLU A 92 12.48 -6.82 -9.19
C GLU A 92 13.73 -7.58 -9.64
N GLU A 93 14.49 -7.04 -10.58
CA GLU A 93 15.76 -7.61 -11.07
C GLU A 93 16.80 -7.70 -9.94
N ALA A 94 16.81 -6.73 -9.01
CA ALA A 94 17.71 -6.70 -7.87
C ALA A 94 17.33 -7.69 -6.74
N ARG A 95 16.19 -8.39 -6.80
CA ARG A 95 15.69 -9.24 -5.69
C ARG A 95 16.70 -10.27 -5.21
N GLU A 96 17.35 -10.99 -6.12
CA GLU A 96 18.33 -12.01 -5.74
C GLU A 96 19.58 -11.39 -5.13
N GLY A 97 20.02 -10.24 -5.67
CA GLY A 97 21.11 -9.47 -5.08
C GLY A 97 20.79 -8.99 -3.66
N MET A 98 19.57 -8.48 -3.43
CA MET A 98 19.12 -8.06 -2.10
C MET A 98 19.09 -9.24 -1.12
N ARG A 99 18.65 -10.43 -1.57
CA ARG A 99 18.65 -11.67 -0.76
C ARG A 99 20.06 -12.13 -0.40
N ALA A 100 21.01 -12.00 -1.32
CA ALA A 100 22.41 -12.36 -1.08
C ALA A 100 23.10 -11.39 -0.12
N ARG A 101 22.79 -10.09 -0.21
CA ARG A 101 23.38 -9.06 0.64
C ARG A 101 22.80 -9.04 2.05
N TRP A 102 21.48 -9.07 2.16
CA TRP A 102 20.78 -8.98 3.44
C TRP A 102 20.08 -10.32 3.73
N ALA A 103 20.76 -11.14 4.54
CA ALA A 103 20.30 -12.47 4.92
C ALA A 103 18.94 -12.43 5.64
N SER A 104 18.74 -11.47 6.55
CA SER A 104 17.47 -11.34 7.24
C SER A 104 16.45 -10.55 6.42
N VAL A 105 15.18 -10.98 6.50
CA VAL A 105 14.06 -10.27 5.87
C VAL A 105 13.91 -8.86 6.46
N ALA A 106 14.16 -8.71 7.77
CA ALA A 106 14.06 -7.44 8.47
C ALA A 106 15.11 -6.43 7.98
N ASP A 107 16.39 -6.83 7.84
CA ASP A 107 17.46 -5.92 7.40
C ASP A 107 17.22 -5.47 5.95
N ARG A 108 16.82 -6.41 5.10
CA ARG A 108 16.47 -6.14 3.69
C ARG A 108 15.33 -5.13 3.57
N ARG A 109 14.29 -5.30 4.39
CA ARG A 109 13.16 -4.37 4.46
C ARG A 109 13.63 -2.99 4.88
N ARG A 110 14.38 -2.88 5.98
CA ARG A 110 14.84 -1.57 6.47
C ARG A 110 15.79 -0.87 5.49
N ALA A 111 16.64 -1.62 4.80
CA ALA A 111 17.49 -1.07 3.74
C ALA A 111 16.65 -0.53 2.58
N LEU A 112 15.63 -1.28 2.14
CA LEU A 112 14.73 -0.86 1.07
C LEU A 112 13.85 0.33 1.48
N ASP A 113 13.29 0.31 2.69
CA ASP A 113 12.48 1.40 3.24
C ASP A 113 13.31 2.68 3.32
N ALA A 114 14.55 2.61 3.85
CA ALA A 114 15.45 3.76 3.91
C ALA A 114 15.87 4.27 2.51
N ALA A 115 15.96 3.39 1.52
CA ALA A 115 16.27 3.77 0.15
C ALA A 115 15.10 4.49 -0.54
N LEU A 116 13.86 4.06 -0.26
CA LEU A 116 12.64 4.58 -0.85
C LEU A 116 12.03 5.78 -0.09
N ASP A 117 12.45 6.03 1.16
CA ASP A 117 12.01 7.17 1.97
C ASP A 117 12.34 8.51 1.29
N GLU A 118 11.72 9.60 1.77
CA GLU A 118 12.00 10.95 1.28
C GLU A 118 13.50 11.26 1.36
N CYS A 119 14.06 11.78 0.27
CA CYS A 119 15.51 12.03 0.10
C CYS A 119 16.40 10.77 0.09
N GLY A 120 15.82 9.57 0.12
CA GLY A 120 16.53 8.30 -0.02
C GLY A 120 17.22 8.16 -1.38
N GLU A 121 18.13 7.20 -1.49
CA GLU A 121 18.90 6.98 -2.73
C GLU A 121 18.01 6.59 -3.92
N LEU A 122 16.93 5.88 -3.62
CA LEU A 122 15.91 5.38 -4.55
C LEU A 122 14.55 6.10 -4.41
N ASP A 123 14.53 7.29 -3.80
CA ASP A 123 13.32 8.12 -3.68
C ASP A 123 12.58 8.18 -5.02
N LEU A 124 11.31 7.78 -5.02
CA LEU A 124 10.50 7.64 -6.22
C LEU A 124 10.29 8.95 -6.98
N PHE A 125 10.37 10.10 -6.30
CA PHE A 125 10.22 11.43 -6.91
C PHE A 125 11.52 11.98 -7.49
N ARG A 126 12.65 11.32 -7.22
CA ARG A 126 13.93 11.71 -7.78
C ARG A 126 14.10 11.12 -9.18
N ALA A 127 14.44 11.98 -10.14
CA ALA A 127 14.70 11.54 -11.51
C ALA A 127 15.90 10.56 -11.57
N GLY A 128 15.73 9.46 -12.28
CA GLY A 128 16.79 8.46 -12.49
C GLY A 128 17.05 7.53 -11.31
N SER A 129 16.14 7.46 -10.33
CA SER A 129 16.27 6.53 -9.19
C SER A 129 16.37 5.07 -9.62
N GLU A 130 15.70 4.68 -10.71
CA GLU A 130 15.77 3.34 -11.28
C GLU A 130 17.19 2.93 -11.68
N ALA A 131 17.99 3.87 -12.20
CA ALA A 131 19.37 3.61 -12.62
C ALA A 131 20.33 3.43 -11.43
N LYS A 132 19.91 3.81 -10.22
CA LYS A 132 20.72 3.73 -9.01
C LYS A 132 20.55 2.42 -8.25
N VAL A 133 19.56 1.59 -8.58
CA VAL A 133 19.29 0.34 -7.86
C VAL A 133 20.54 -0.55 -7.80
N GLY A 134 21.30 -0.65 -8.89
CA GLY A 134 22.55 -1.42 -8.92
C GLY A 134 23.63 -0.85 -7.99
N ALA A 135 23.82 0.47 -7.98
CA ALA A 135 24.78 1.14 -7.09
C ALA A 135 24.34 1.00 -5.62
N TRP A 136 23.08 1.31 -5.32
CA TRP A 136 22.48 1.15 -4.01
C TRP A 136 22.60 -0.29 -3.49
N LEU A 137 22.46 -1.30 -4.34
CA LEU A 137 22.64 -2.69 -3.91
C LEU A 137 24.07 -2.96 -3.40
N VAL A 138 25.08 -2.26 -3.93
CA VAL A 138 26.48 -2.42 -3.51
C VAL A 138 26.80 -1.54 -2.29
N SER A 139 26.39 -0.28 -2.32
CA SER A 139 26.75 0.75 -1.32
C SER A 139 25.69 1.00 -0.25
N GLY A 140 24.51 0.40 -0.38
CA GLY A 140 23.36 0.66 0.48
C GLY A 140 23.68 0.41 1.95
N ALA A 141 23.39 1.42 2.76
CA ALA A 141 23.60 1.36 4.20
C ALA A 141 22.79 0.19 4.81
N GLU A 142 23.31 -0.37 5.90
CA GLU A 142 22.50 -1.24 6.74
C GLU A 142 21.33 -0.42 7.28
N GLY A 143 20.10 -0.90 7.06
CA GLY A 143 18.89 -0.17 7.44
C GLY A 143 18.90 0.18 8.93
N GLN A 144 18.39 1.37 9.26
CA GLN A 144 18.44 1.91 10.61
C GLN A 144 17.87 0.93 11.64
N SER A 145 18.59 0.69 12.74
CA SER A 145 18.11 -0.08 13.88
C SER A 145 18.26 0.76 15.14
N GLY A 146 17.35 0.60 16.10
CA GLY A 146 17.44 1.33 17.35
C GLY A 146 16.14 1.33 18.14
N ARG A 147 16.26 1.77 19.40
CA ARG A 147 15.13 2.00 20.29
C ARG A 147 14.83 3.50 20.33
N PHE A 148 13.60 3.86 20.01
CA PHE A 148 13.12 5.24 20.01
C PHE A 148 11.95 5.35 20.97
N GLU A 149 11.92 6.41 21.75
CA GLU A 149 10.84 6.69 22.68
C GLU A 149 10.01 7.89 22.18
N ILE A 150 8.70 7.73 22.20
CA ILE A 150 7.72 8.75 21.85
C ILE A 150 6.81 8.93 23.05
N VAL A 151 6.81 10.13 23.61
CA VAL A 151 5.86 10.53 24.65
C VAL A 151 4.63 11.10 23.96
N LEU A 152 3.48 10.46 24.18
CA LEU A 152 2.19 10.86 23.62
C LEU A 152 1.61 12.01 24.43
N THR A 153 1.31 13.12 23.76
CA THR A 153 0.68 14.31 24.36
C THR A 153 -0.84 14.25 24.33
N SER A 154 -1.42 13.41 23.47
CA SER A 154 -2.86 13.19 23.34
C SER A 154 -3.13 11.78 22.79
N ASN A 155 -4.43 11.43 22.71
CA ASN A 155 -4.91 10.21 22.07
C ASN A 155 -5.29 10.42 20.58
N ASP A 156 -5.15 11.64 20.05
CA ASP A 156 -5.45 11.94 18.66
C ASP A 156 -4.21 11.65 17.79
N PRO A 157 -4.29 10.75 16.80
CA PRO A 157 -3.16 10.46 15.94
C PRO A 157 -2.73 11.63 15.06
N GLU A 158 -3.56 12.66 14.87
CA GLU A 158 -3.20 13.88 14.13
C GLU A 158 -2.28 14.80 14.94
N ASP A 159 -2.19 14.63 16.26
CA ASP A 159 -1.25 15.36 17.12
C ASP A 159 0.16 14.74 17.10
N LEU A 160 0.35 13.60 16.43
CA LEU A 160 1.69 13.04 16.23
C LEU A 160 2.53 13.99 15.40
N THR A 161 3.70 14.34 15.93
CA THR A 161 4.70 15.04 15.12
C THR A 161 5.04 14.21 13.88
N LEU A 162 5.42 14.86 12.77
CA LEU A 162 5.84 14.17 11.54
C LEU A 162 6.94 13.14 11.80
N ARG A 163 7.88 13.46 12.71
CA ARG A 163 8.93 12.53 13.12
C ARG A 163 8.37 11.29 13.84
N ALA A 164 7.43 11.48 14.77
CA ALA A 164 6.79 10.39 15.51
C ALA A 164 5.97 9.49 14.59
N ALA A 165 5.15 10.08 13.71
CA ALA A 165 4.38 9.35 12.72
C ALA A 165 5.27 8.53 11.77
N ARG A 166 6.37 9.13 11.28
CA ARG A 166 7.34 8.44 10.42
C ARG A 166 8.02 7.27 11.14
N LEU A 167 8.51 7.48 12.36
CA LEU A 167 9.15 6.42 13.16
C LEU A 167 8.18 5.27 13.45
N LEU A 168 6.94 5.60 13.82
CA LEU A 168 5.90 4.60 14.09
C LEU A 168 5.56 3.80 12.83
N GLY A 169 5.46 4.47 11.68
CA GLY A 169 5.28 3.85 10.36
C GLY A 169 6.48 3.04 9.85
N GLN A 170 7.63 3.08 10.53
CA GLN A 170 8.81 2.26 10.21
C GLN A 170 9.07 1.17 11.26
N ALA A 171 8.36 1.19 12.39
CA ALA A 171 8.59 0.31 13.53
C ALA A 171 8.42 -1.17 13.17
N ASP A 172 9.38 -1.98 13.58
CA ASP A 172 9.25 -3.44 13.58
C ASP A 172 8.53 -3.92 14.85
N VAL A 173 8.77 -3.22 15.96
CA VAL A 173 8.14 -3.48 17.25
C VAL A 173 7.59 -2.18 17.83
N VAL A 174 6.34 -2.20 18.24
CA VAL A 174 5.71 -1.11 19.01
C VAL A 174 5.48 -1.60 20.43
N VAL A 175 6.25 -1.05 21.35
CA VAL A 175 6.06 -1.24 22.80
C VAL A 175 5.12 -0.15 23.27
N HIS A 176 4.03 -0.49 23.94
CA HIS A 176 3.06 0.52 24.37
C HIS A 176 2.60 0.32 25.81
N GLU A 177 2.34 1.42 26.49
CA GLU A 177 1.65 1.41 27.78
C GLU A 177 0.15 1.13 27.58
N ALA A 178 -0.55 0.76 28.67
CA ALA A 178 -1.98 0.43 28.61
C ALA A 178 -2.86 1.60 28.15
N GLY A 179 -2.36 2.83 28.24
CA GLY A 179 -3.06 4.06 27.83
C GLY A 179 -2.91 4.43 26.35
N ALA A 180 -2.15 3.68 25.54
CA ALA A 180 -1.97 4.02 24.14
C ALA A 180 -3.26 3.79 23.31
N ALA A 181 -3.75 4.85 22.67
CA ALA A 181 -4.96 4.81 21.86
C ALA A 181 -4.83 3.85 20.65
N PRO A 182 -5.86 3.01 20.36
CA PRO A 182 -5.85 2.11 19.21
C PRO A 182 -5.58 2.81 17.87
N GLU A 183 -6.05 4.04 17.72
CA GLU A 183 -5.92 4.87 16.52
C GLU A 183 -4.46 5.30 16.28
N ILE A 184 -3.70 5.54 17.35
CA ILE A 184 -2.26 5.79 17.29
C ILE A 184 -1.54 4.49 16.94
N LEU A 185 -1.88 3.37 17.60
CA LEU A 185 -1.29 2.06 17.28
C LEU A 185 -1.54 1.64 15.83
N ALA A 186 -2.66 2.06 15.24
CA ALA A 186 -3.01 1.81 13.84
C ALA A 186 -2.12 2.57 12.85
N ARG A 187 -1.36 3.60 13.29
CA ARG A 187 -0.36 4.29 12.45
C ARG A 187 0.93 3.50 12.26
N ALA A 188 1.14 2.47 13.09
CA ALA A 188 2.25 1.55 12.88
C ALA A 188 2.04 0.70 11.62
N ARG A 189 3.11 0.09 11.13
CA ARG A 189 3.02 -0.88 10.03
C ARG A 189 2.03 -1.98 10.38
N ALA A 190 1.29 -2.45 9.38
CA ALA A 190 0.27 -3.49 9.56
C ALA A 190 0.87 -4.81 10.11
N ASP A 191 2.15 -5.08 9.81
CA ASP A 191 2.88 -6.26 10.28
C ASP A 191 3.82 -5.99 11.46
N ALA A 192 3.78 -4.79 12.06
CA ALA A 192 4.57 -4.48 13.25
C ALA A 192 4.11 -5.31 14.45
N VAL A 193 5.06 -5.89 15.19
CA VAL A 193 4.76 -6.62 16.42
C VAL A 193 4.39 -5.62 17.51
N ARG A 194 3.23 -5.80 18.15
CA ARG A 194 2.75 -4.91 19.22
C ARG A 194 2.83 -5.63 20.54
N VAL A 195 3.51 -5.03 21.51
CA VAL A 195 3.70 -5.65 22.83
C VAL A 195 3.45 -4.66 23.96
N PRO A 196 2.84 -5.08 25.08
CA PRO A 196 2.72 -4.24 26.26
C PRO A 196 4.09 -3.91 26.88
N ALA A 197 4.21 -2.73 27.50
CA ALA A 197 5.41 -2.35 28.24
C ALA A 197 5.78 -3.40 29.32
N GLY A 198 7.07 -3.77 29.38
CA GLY A 198 7.60 -4.76 30.33
C GLY A 198 7.55 -6.22 29.86
N SER A 199 7.04 -6.49 28.65
CA SER A 199 7.08 -7.81 28.02
C SER A 199 8.42 -8.07 27.31
N VAL A 200 8.67 -9.33 26.93
CA VAL A 200 9.87 -9.70 26.17
C VAL A 200 9.75 -9.15 24.75
N GLU A 201 10.66 -8.25 24.40
CA GLU A 201 10.74 -7.64 23.09
C GLU A 201 11.48 -8.55 22.10
N PRO A 202 11.02 -8.65 20.84
CA PRO A 202 11.80 -9.26 19.77
C PRO A 202 13.15 -8.54 19.61
N ALA A 203 14.23 -9.29 19.39
CA ALA A 203 15.55 -8.72 19.19
C ALA A 203 15.71 -8.09 17.79
N GLY A 204 16.24 -6.86 17.74
CA GLY A 204 16.64 -6.18 16.52
C GLY A 204 15.57 -5.28 15.89
N GLY A 205 15.99 -4.48 14.89
CA GLY A 205 15.10 -3.59 14.16
C GLY A 205 14.84 -2.24 14.82
N ILE A 206 13.76 -1.59 14.39
CA ILE A 206 13.28 -0.32 14.96
C ILE A 206 12.22 -0.63 16.02
N VAL A 207 12.56 -0.37 17.28
CA VAL A 207 11.66 -0.49 18.42
C VAL A 207 11.15 0.89 18.79
N VAL A 208 9.85 1.11 18.68
CA VAL A 208 9.20 2.36 19.11
C VAL A 208 8.47 2.12 20.40
N VAL A 209 8.84 2.86 21.44
CA VAL A 209 8.20 2.83 22.76
C VAL A 209 7.25 4.01 22.86
N LEU A 210 5.96 3.74 22.97
CA LEU A 210 4.92 4.72 23.21
C LEU A 210 4.67 4.82 24.72
N ARG A 211 4.97 5.99 25.29
CA ARG A 211 4.62 6.33 26.67
C ARG A 211 3.49 7.32 26.70
N SER A 212 2.59 7.18 27.67
CA SER A 212 1.65 8.25 28.00
C SER A 212 2.39 9.33 28.80
N ALA A 213 2.11 10.60 28.51
CA ALA A 213 2.63 11.73 29.29
C ALA A 213 2.11 11.71 30.74
#